data_AF-A0A0N4WDF4-F1
#
_entry.id   AF-A0A0N4WDF4-F1
#
_cell.length_a   1.000
_cell.length_b   1.000
_cell.length_c   1.000
_cell.angle_alpha   90.00
_cell.angle_beta   90.00
_cell.angle_gamma   90.00
#
_symmetry.space_group_name_H-M   'P 1'
#
loop_
_entity.id
_entity.type
_entity.pdbx_description
1 polymer ?
#
loop_
_entity_poly.entity_id
_entity_poly.type
_entity_poly.pdbx_seq_one_letter_code
_entity_poly.pdbx_strand_id
1 'polypeptide(L)'
;FSALVELVDYGTEVFSDLLSVRPLLAKFGRIPPMALKCRIKDVYINDLNAKKLEDFHKIIEECKGLVRVQLLTVTEPFMINIFHPTLEGENIGELFYTPTDNENHTLAKERRWIDHIRRQNCEDDDYFETNEDSEYELENATEQTYVRRFGRSQKLGCASFDELFVGYIENARLIYLQSKWMINRREAIEKSIADQVTVQYSAHVQ
;
A
#
# COMPACT_ATOMS: atom_id res chain seq x y z
N PHE A 1 7.40 15.71 28.43
CA PHE A 1 6.14 15.09 28.00
C PHE A 1 6.24 14.82 26.52
N SER A 2 6.08 13.58 26.07
CA SER A 2 6.16 13.21 24.65
C SER A 2 4.78 12.85 24.09
N ALA A 3 4.62 13.01 22.78
CA ALA A 3 3.45 12.58 22.03
C ALA A 3 3.89 11.66 20.88
N LEU A 4 3.06 10.67 20.56
CA LEU A 4 3.20 9.89 19.33
C LEU A 4 2.64 10.73 18.18
N VAL A 5 3.43 10.93 17.13
CA VAL A 5 3.08 11.75 15.96
C VAL A 5 3.29 10.92 14.70
N GLU A 6 2.31 10.94 13.80
CA GLU A 6 2.41 10.35 12.48
C GLU A 6 2.93 11.39 11.47
N LEU A 7 4.03 11.07 10.79
CA LEU A 7 4.57 11.84 9.68
C LEU A 7 3.79 11.48 8.42
N VAL A 8 2.65 12.13 8.21
CA VAL A 8 1.65 11.78 7.16
C VAL A 8 2.18 11.78 5.72
N ASP A 9 3.29 12.47 5.44
CA ASP A 9 3.94 12.46 4.12
C ASP A 9 4.93 11.30 3.92
N TYR A 10 5.24 10.56 4.99
CA TYR A 10 6.16 9.41 5.01
C TYR A 10 5.48 8.12 5.47
N GLY A 11 4.37 8.21 6.21
CA GLY A 11 3.68 7.06 6.81
C GLY A 11 4.42 6.45 8.00
N THR A 12 5.32 7.19 8.66
CA THR A 12 6.10 6.75 9.82
C THR A 12 5.59 7.40 11.10
N GLU A 13 5.49 6.62 12.18
CA GLU A 13 5.17 7.11 13.52
C GLU A 13 6.46 7.38 14.31
N VAL A 14 6.51 8.52 15.01
CA VAL A 14 7.66 8.93 15.82
C VAL A 14 7.21 9.49 17.16
N PHE A 15 7.99 9.24 18.22
CA PHE A 15 7.82 9.94 19.48
C PHE A 15 8.51 11.30 19.42
N SER A 16 7.75 12.37 19.67
CA SER A 16 8.25 13.74 19.67
C SER A 16 7.95 14.44 20.99
N ASP A 17 8.79 15.39 21.39
CA ASP A 17 8.49 16.29 22.51
C ASP A 17 7.32 17.21 22.13
N LEU A 18 6.38 17.43 23.05
CA LEU A 18 5.28 18.38 22.83
C LEU A 18 5.79 19.79 22.52
N LEU A 19 6.97 20.17 23.01
CA LEU A 19 7.60 21.46 22.71
C LEU A 19 8.04 21.60 21.25
N SER A 20 8.24 20.50 20.52
CA SER A 20 8.60 20.52 19.09
C SER A 20 7.37 20.57 18.17
N VAL A 21 6.17 20.29 18.68
CA VAL A 21 4.92 20.32 17.92
C VAL A 21 4.48 21.77 17.70
N ARG A 22 4.21 22.13 16.45
CA ARG A 22 3.80 23.48 16.05
C ARG A 22 2.50 23.45 15.25
N PRO A 23 1.67 24.50 15.32
CA PRO A 23 0.50 24.62 14.47
C PRO A 23 0.87 24.57 12.98
N LEU A 24 0.13 23.76 12.21
CA LEU A 24 0.30 23.69 10.76
C LEU A 24 -0.24 24.96 10.10
N LEU A 25 0.57 25.63 9.28
CA LEU A 25 0.11 26.80 8.54
C LEU A 25 -1.00 26.42 7.55
N ALA A 26 -2.05 27.24 7.45
CA ALA A 26 -3.22 26.96 6.60
C ALA A 26 -2.88 26.70 5.12
N LYS A 27 -1.79 27.28 4.60
CA LYS A 27 -1.31 27.03 3.24
C LYS A 27 -0.83 25.59 3.01
N PHE A 28 -0.39 24.91 4.06
CA PHE A 28 0.04 23.51 4.04
C PHE A 28 -1.10 22.54 4.36
N GLY A 29 -2.06 22.95 5.20
CA GLY A 29 -3.23 22.12 5.53
C GLY A 29 -4.20 21.85 4.36
N ARG A 30 -3.96 22.45 3.19
CA ARG A 30 -4.71 22.18 1.94
C ARG A 30 -4.07 21.08 1.08
N ILE A 31 -2.84 20.67 1.40
CA ILE A 31 -2.12 19.64 0.66
C ILE A 31 -2.53 18.30 1.29
N PRO A 32 -3.06 17.35 0.51
CA PRO A 32 -3.38 16.03 1.05
C PRO A 32 -2.08 15.33 1.50
N PRO A 33 -2.16 14.39 2.46
CA PRO A 33 -1.03 13.52 2.78
C PRO A 33 -0.40 12.92 1.54
N MET A 34 0.92 12.97 1.46
CA MET A 34 1.66 12.48 0.29
C MET A 34 1.95 10.98 0.33
N ALA A 35 1.85 10.34 1.50
CA ALA A 35 1.93 8.90 1.65
C ALA A 35 0.53 8.27 1.68
N LEU A 36 0.38 7.14 1.01
CA LEU A 36 -0.86 6.35 1.00
C LEU A 36 -0.58 4.96 1.58
N LYS A 37 -1.44 4.52 2.51
CA LYS A 37 -1.33 3.19 3.08
C LYS A 37 -1.90 2.15 2.12
N CYS A 38 -1.03 1.28 1.62
CA CYS A 38 -1.40 0.24 0.66
C CYS A 38 -1.22 -1.16 1.25
N ARG A 39 -1.85 -2.15 0.63
CA ARG A 39 -1.66 -3.58 0.90
C ARG A 39 -1.32 -4.28 -0.39
N ILE A 40 -0.26 -5.09 -0.36
CA ILE A 40 0.06 -5.95 -1.51
C ILE A 40 -1.02 -7.02 -1.62
N LYS A 41 -1.51 -7.24 -2.83
CA LYS A 41 -2.51 -8.26 -3.13
C LYS A 41 -2.03 -9.64 -2.67
N ASP A 42 -2.94 -10.44 -2.10
CA ASP A 42 -2.68 -11.84 -1.72
C ASP A 42 -1.47 -12.05 -0.77
N VAL A 43 -1.11 -11.00 -0.01
CA VAL A 43 -0.10 -11.05 1.05
C VAL A 43 -0.79 -10.84 2.40
N TYR A 44 -0.69 -11.81 3.29
CA TYR A 44 -1.26 -11.75 4.64
C TYR A 44 -0.17 -11.63 5.69
N ILE A 45 -0.43 -10.83 6.73
CA ILE A 45 0.55 -10.58 7.80
C ILE A 45 1.00 -11.88 8.51
N ASN A 46 0.10 -12.86 8.58
CA ASN A 46 0.36 -14.17 9.20
C ASN A 46 1.33 -15.04 8.39
N ASP A 47 1.52 -14.71 7.11
CA ASP A 47 2.38 -15.44 6.17
C ASP A 47 3.72 -14.68 5.95
N LEU A 48 3.92 -13.55 6.65
CA LEU A 48 5.16 -12.78 6.68
C LEU A 48 6.05 -13.23 7.85
N ASN A 49 7.34 -13.40 7.57
CA ASN A 49 8.37 -13.69 8.56
C ASN A 49 9.52 -12.67 8.43
N ALA A 50 10.47 -12.69 9.37
CA ALA A 50 11.59 -11.76 9.37
C ALA A 50 12.39 -11.80 8.06
N LYS A 51 12.61 -13.00 7.50
CA LYS A 51 13.30 -13.18 6.21
C LYS A 51 12.57 -12.47 5.07
N LYS A 52 11.26 -12.68 4.91
CA LYS A 52 10.46 -12.00 3.89
C LYS A 52 10.48 -10.47 4.04
N LEU A 53 10.53 -9.96 5.28
CA LEU A 53 10.65 -8.52 5.51
C LEU A 53 12.03 -8.01 5.08
N GLU A 54 13.10 -8.75 5.38
CA GLU A 54 14.47 -8.43 4.96
C GLU A 54 14.62 -8.49 3.43
N ASP A 55 14.08 -9.53 2.80
CA ASP A 55 14.04 -9.67 1.33
C ASP A 55 13.29 -8.48 0.69
N PHE A 56 12.16 -8.08 1.27
CA PHE A 56 11.43 -6.91 0.80
C PHE A 56 12.26 -5.64 0.93
N HIS A 57 12.94 -5.43 2.06
CA HIS A 57 13.84 -4.28 2.24
C HIS A 57 14.97 -4.26 1.21
N LYS A 58 15.59 -5.42 0.95
CA LYS A 58 16.66 -5.57 -0.04
C LYS A 58 16.19 -5.23 -1.45
N ILE A 59 15.03 -5.76 -1.88
CA ILE A 59 14.44 -5.46 -3.18
C ILE A 59 14.16 -3.96 -3.33
N ILE A 60 13.60 -3.32 -2.30
CA ILE A 60 13.31 -1.88 -2.33
C ILE A 60 14.61 -1.06 -2.40
N GLU A 61 15.66 -1.48 -1.71
CA GLU A 61 16.99 -0.85 -1.77
C GLU A 61 17.63 -0.99 -3.15
N GLU A 62 17.58 -2.18 -3.75
CA GLU A 62 18.03 -2.46 -5.13
C GLU A 62 17.27 -1.60 -6.15
N CYS A 63 15.96 -1.44 -5.92
CA CYS A 63 15.09 -0.54 -6.70
C CYS A 63 15.28 0.95 -6.38
N LYS A 64 16.18 1.32 -5.46
CA LYS A 64 16.46 2.69 -5.01
C LYS A 64 15.21 3.42 -4.50
N GLY A 65 14.32 2.69 -3.83
CA GLY A 65 13.06 3.21 -3.31
C GLY A 65 12.01 3.55 -4.38
N LEU A 66 12.22 3.14 -5.64
CA LEU A 66 11.30 3.41 -6.75
C LEU A 66 10.68 2.12 -7.27
N VAL A 67 9.36 2.05 -7.30
CA VAL A 67 8.63 0.90 -7.81
C VAL A 67 7.48 1.35 -8.70
N ARG A 68 7.03 0.50 -9.62
CA ARG A 68 5.77 0.70 -10.33
C ARG A 68 4.65 0.06 -9.52
N VAL A 69 3.55 0.78 -9.38
CA VAL A 69 2.40 0.32 -8.59
C VAL A 69 1.18 0.23 -9.49
N GLN A 70 0.52 -0.92 -9.48
CA GLN A 70 -0.81 -1.09 -10.06
C GLN A 70 -1.83 -1.08 -8.92
N LEU A 71 -2.73 -0.09 -8.93
CA LEU A 71 -3.86 -0.04 -8.00
C LEU A 71 -4.95 -1.01 -8.48
N LEU A 72 -5.41 -1.87 -7.57
CA LEU A 72 -6.47 -2.84 -7.80
C LEU A 72 -7.80 -2.41 -7.18
N THR A 73 -7.74 -1.62 -6.11
CA THR A 73 -8.93 -1.00 -5.49
C THR A 73 -8.82 0.52 -5.52
N VAL A 74 -9.98 1.18 -5.60
CA VAL A 74 -10.11 2.65 -5.58
C VAL A 74 -10.50 3.18 -4.19
N THR A 75 -10.68 2.28 -3.22
CA THR A 75 -11.04 2.58 -1.83
C THR A 75 -10.12 1.81 -0.88
N GLU A 76 -9.93 2.36 0.32
CA GLU A 76 -9.11 1.71 1.33
C GLU A 76 -9.72 0.41 1.86
N PRO A 77 -8.88 -0.61 2.18
CA PRO A 77 -7.43 -0.63 1.94
C PRO A 77 -7.07 -0.68 0.45
N PHE A 78 -6.13 0.17 0.02
CA PHE A 78 -5.67 0.20 -1.37
C PHE A 78 -4.87 -1.06 -1.67
N MET A 79 -5.47 -1.99 -2.41
CA MET A 79 -4.82 -3.21 -2.85
C MET A 79 -3.95 -2.90 -4.05
N ILE A 80 -2.71 -3.37 -4.03
CA ILE A 80 -1.72 -3.08 -5.05
C ILE A 80 -0.96 -4.31 -5.51
N ASN A 81 -0.52 -4.28 -6.76
CA ASN A 81 0.64 -5.06 -7.21
C ASN A 81 1.85 -4.14 -7.32
N ILE A 82 3.03 -4.66 -7.02
CA ILE A 82 4.28 -3.92 -7.07
C ILE A 82 5.17 -4.55 -8.14
N PHE A 83 5.63 -3.73 -9.09
CA PHE A 83 6.47 -4.15 -10.19
C PHE A 83 7.81 -3.43 -10.16
N HIS A 84 8.84 -4.09 -10.70
CA HIS A 84 10.17 -3.52 -10.84
C HIS A 84 10.11 -2.21 -11.67
N PRO A 85 10.88 -1.17 -11.31
CA PRO A 85 10.83 0.14 -11.99
C PRO A 85 11.34 0.11 -13.44
N THR A 86 12.21 -0.84 -13.79
CA THR A 86 12.86 -0.91 -15.11
C THR A 86 12.54 -2.17 -15.91
N LEU A 87 12.09 -3.24 -15.26
CA LEU A 87 11.87 -4.53 -15.90
C LEU A 87 10.37 -4.70 -16.14
N GLU A 88 9.97 -4.69 -17.40
CA GLU A 88 8.57 -4.79 -17.80
C GLU A 88 8.00 -6.16 -17.40
N GLY A 89 6.77 -6.18 -16.86
CA GLY A 89 6.11 -7.40 -16.40
C GLY A 89 6.62 -8.01 -15.09
N GLU A 90 7.80 -7.63 -14.59
CA GLU A 90 8.36 -8.22 -13.37
C GLU A 90 7.61 -7.75 -12.12
N ASN A 91 6.83 -8.66 -11.53
CA ASN A 91 6.06 -8.46 -10.32
C ASN A 91 6.89 -8.83 -9.10
N ILE A 92 7.56 -7.85 -8.50
CA ILE A 92 8.35 -8.06 -7.28
C ILE A 92 7.51 -8.39 -6.05
N GLY A 93 6.19 -8.19 -6.12
CA GLY A 93 5.25 -8.62 -5.08
C GLY A 93 5.03 -10.13 -5.03
N GLU A 94 5.28 -10.85 -6.13
CA GLU A 94 4.94 -12.26 -6.28
C GLU A 94 5.67 -13.18 -5.30
N LEU A 95 6.92 -12.85 -4.95
CA LEU A 95 7.72 -13.53 -3.93
C LEU A 95 7.02 -13.60 -2.56
N PHE A 96 6.11 -12.66 -2.30
CA PHE A 96 5.40 -12.56 -1.02
C PHE A 96 4.00 -13.14 -1.04
N TYR A 97 3.48 -13.48 -2.23
CA TYR A 97 2.15 -14.06 -2.36
C TYR A 97 2.07 -15.37 -1.60
N THR A 98 0.91 -15.63 -1.02
CA THR A 98 0.66 -16.94 -0.42
C THR A 98 0.83 -18.00 -1.52
N PRO A 99 1.68 -19.03 -1.32
CA PRO A 99 1.74 -20.15 -2.24
C PRO A 99 0.34 -20.71 -2.41
N THR A 100 -0.09 -20.95 -3.65
CA THR A 100 -1.36 -21.64 -3.94
C THR A 100 -1.51 -22.83 -3.01
N ASP A 101 -2.63 -22.88 -2.27
CA ASP A 101 -2.90 -23.77 -1.14
C ASP A 101 -2.18 -25.12 -1.26
N ASN A 102 -1.01 -25.20 -0.63
CA ASN A 102 -0.38 -26.48 -0.40
C ASN A 102 -1.07 -27.06 0.83
N GLU A 103 -1.56 -28.30 0.77
CA GLU A 103 -2.31 -28.95 1.88
C GLU A 103 -1.54 -28.88 3.22
N ASN A 104 -0.22 -28.80 3.15
CA ASN A 104 0.66 -28.62 4.32
C ASN A 104 0.50 -27.25 5.00
N HIS A 105 0.14 -26.19 4.27
CA HIS A 105 -0.03 -24.83 4.79
C HIS A 105 -1.37 -24.65 5.52
N THR A 106 -2.45 -25.26 5.02
CA THR A 106 -3.75 -25.31 5.72
C THR A 106 -3.60 -26.08 7.02
N LEU A 107 -2.88 -27.21 7.01
CA LEU A 107 -2.55 -27.98 8.21
C LEU A 107 -1.67 -27.18 9.19
N ALA A 108 -0.72 -26.37 8.72
CA ALA A 108 0.08 -25.51 9.59
C ALA A 108 -0.73 -24.36 10.21
N LYS A 109 -1.65 -23.74 9.47
CA LYS A 109 -2.60 -22.73 10.01
C LYS A 109 -3.53 -23.34 11.05
N GLU A 110 -4.05 -24.53 10.79
CA GLU A 110 -4.91 -25.27 11.72
C GLU A 110 -4.15 -25.64 13.00
N ARG A 111 -2.89 -26.11 12.90
CA ARG A 111 -2.02 -26.37 14.05
C ARG A 111 -1.77 -25.11 14.89
N ARG A 112 -1.45 -23.98 14.27
CA ARG A 112 -1.24 -22.70 14.98
C ARG A 112 -2.52 -22.18 15.65
N TRP A 113 -3.67 -22.38 15.01
CA TRP A 113 -4.97 -22.04 15.58
C TRP A 113 -5.29 -22.92 16.79
N ILE A 114 -5.10 -24.23 16.68
CA ILE A 114 -5.29 -25.18 17.79
C ILE A 114 -4.36 -24.83 18.96
N ASP A 115 -3.11 -24.49 18.67
CA ASP A 115 -2.11 -24.09 19.66
C ASP A 115 -2.45 -22.71 20.30
N HIS A 116 -3.04 -21.78 19.54
CA HIS A 116 -3.55 -20.51 20.09
C HIS A 116 -4.74 -20.73 21.04
N ILE A 117 -5.70 -21.57 20.64
CA ILE A 117 -6.85 -21.95 21.50
C ILE A 117 -6.37 -22.69 22.75
N ARG A 118 -5.38 -23.59 22.61
CA ARG A 118 -4.75 -24.29 23.74
C ARG A 118 -4.11 -23.32 24.74
N ARG A 119 -3.33 -22.33 24.24
CA ARG A 119 -2.73 -21.28 25.09
C ARG A 119 -3.78 -20.41 25.79
N GLN A 120 -4.91 -20.12 25.15
CA GLN A 120 -6.01 -19.40 25.80
C GLN A 120 -6.69 -20.21 26.90
N ASN A 121 -6.64 -21.54 26.82
CA ASN A 121 -7.24 -22.45 27.80
C ASN A 121 -6.28 -22.85 28.94
N CYS A 122 -5.08 -22.29 29.01
CA CYS A 122 -4.08 -22.55 30.05
C CYS A 122 -3.73 -24.05 30.22
N GLU A 123 -3.67 -24.80 29.11
CA GLU A 123 -3.14 -26.17 29.11
C GLU A 123 -1.60 -26.09 28.94
N ASP A 124 -0.86 -26.37 30.01
CA ASP A 124 0.62 -26.33 30.03
C ASP A 124 1.27 -27.58 29.41
N ASP A 125 2.47 -27.32 28.87
CA ASP A 125 3.61 -28.17 28.52
C ASP A 125 3.71 -28.97 27.19
N ASP A 126 4.90 -28.72 26.60
CA ASP A 126 5.83 -29.52 25.79
C ASP A 126 5.69 -29.72 24.25
N TYR A 127 6.73 -29.21 23.57
CA TYR A 127 7.40 -29.72 22.35
C TYR A 127 6.86 -29.31 20.95
N PHE A 128 7.68 -28.63 20.12
CA PHE A 128 8.31 -29.21 18.90
C PHE A 128 9.19 -28.20 18.11
N GLU A 129 10.22 -28.78 17.49
CA GLU A 129 11.38 -28.26 16.74
C GLU A 129 11.11 -27.49 15.44
N THR A 130 12.10 -26.67 15.06
CA THR A 130 12.23 -25.94 13.78
C THR A 130 13.12 -26.72 12.81
N ASN A 131 12.79 -26.78 11.51
CA ASN A 131 13.69 -27.28 10.45
C ASN A 131 13.72 -26.35 9.22
N GLU A 132 14.94 -26.24 8.67
CA GLU A 132 15.58 -25.38 7.65
C GLU A 132 15.05 -25.55 6.20
N ASP A 133 14.91 -24.46 5.41
CA ASP A 133 15.79 -23.84 4.37
C ASP A 133 15.76 -24.45 2.95
N SER A 134 15.77 -23.56 1.93
CA SER A 134 16.62 -23.68 0.72
C SER A 134 16.68 -22.36 -0.06
N GLU A 135 17.83 -22.14 -0.71
CA GLU A 135 18.41 -20.92 -1.27
C GLU A 135 18.88 -21.18 -2.72
N TYR A 136 18.80 -20.19 -3.62
CA TYR A 136 19.57 -20.14 -4.87
C TYR A 136 19.67 -18.71 -5.44
N GLU A 137 20.88 -18.32 -5.90
CA GLU A 137 21.25 -16.99 -6.42
C GLU A 137 21.36 -16.89 -7.96
N LEU A 138 20.85 -15.75 -8.45
CA LEU A 138 21.23 -14.77 -9.49
C LEU A 138 22.21 -15.07 -10.66
N GLU A 139 21.94 -14.42 -11.82
CA GLU A 139 22.93 -13.58 -12.53
C GLU A 139 22.28 -12.47 -13.42
N ASN A 140 23.07 -11.40 -13.68
CA ASN A 140 22.68 -10.02 -14.02
C ASN A 140 22.59 -9.66 -15.52
N ALA A 141 21.80 -8.62 -15.85
CA ALA A 141 22.12 -7.66 -16.93
C ALA A 141 21.47 -6.28 -16.69
N THR A 142 22.24 -5.22 -16.92
CA THR A 142 21.87 -3.79 -16.83
C THR A 142 20.98 -3.34 -18.00
N GLU A 143 19.87 -2.61 -17.76
CA GLU A 143 19.38 -1.50 -18.62
C GLU A 143 18.07 -0.78 -18.16
N GLN A 144 17.67 0.21 -18.96
CA GLN A 144 16.89 1.46 -18.75
C GLN A 144 15.56 1.47 -17.94
N THR A 145 15.30 2.62 -17.30
CA THR A 145 14.14 2.94 -16.44
C THR A 145 12.89 3.40 -17.23
N TYR A 146 11.75 2.74 -17.05
CA TYR A 146 10.45 3.12 -17.65
C TYR A 146 9.61 4.05 -16.74
N VAL A 147 10.25 5.06 -16.14
CA VAL A 147 9.53 6.01 -15.27
C VAL A 147 9.01 7.17 -16.08
N ARG A 148 7.68 7.23 -16.28
CA ARG A 148 7.02 8.39 -16.88
C ARG A 148 6.89 9.50 -15.85
N ARG A 149 7.73 10.54 -15.95
CA ARG A 149 7.59 11.75 -15.11
C ARG A 149 6.37 12.55 -15.58
N PHE A 150 5.35 12.66 -14.73
CA PHE A 150 4.25 13.57 -14.96
C PHE A 150 4.66 15.00 -14.60
N GLY A 151 4.23 15.97 -15.40
CA GLY A 151 4.41 17.39 -15.09
C GLY A 151 3.70 17.76 -13.77
N ARG A 152 4.20 18.79 -13.09
CA ARG A 152 3.55 19.31 -11.87
C ARG A 152 2.10 19.71 -12.20
N SER A 153 1.15 19.16 -11.45
CA SER A 153 -0.26 19.58 -11.54
C SER A 153 -0.37 21.08 -11.25
N GLN A 154 -1.15 21.81 -12.05
CA GLN A 154 -1.36 23.24 -11.84
C GLN A 154 -1.99 23.48 -10.46
N LYS A 155 -1.44 24.43 -9.71
CA LYS A 155 -2.07 24.91 -8.47
C LYS A 155 -3.44 25.46 -8.83
N LEU A 156 -4.50 24.86 -8.29
CA LEU A 156 -5.83 25.45 -8.33
C LEU A 156 -5.78 26.81 -7.62
N GLY A 157 -6.18 27.85 -8.36
CA GLY A 157 -6.43 29.18 -7.80
C GLY A 157 -7.42 29.04 -6.64
N CYS A 158 -7.21 29.84 -5.60
CA CYS A 158 -8.01 29.85 -4.38
C CYS A 158 -9.48 30.16 -4.72
N ALA A 159 -10.27 29.13 -5.02
CA ALA A 159 -11.71 29.26 -5.18
C ALA A 159 -12.30 29.54 -3.80
N SER A 160 -13.08 30.61 -3.67
CA SER A 160 -13.99 30.75 -2.53
C SER A 160 -14.98 29.60 -2.63
N PHE A 161 -14.87 28.65 -1.71
CA PHE A 161 -15.80 27.53 -1.66
C PHE A 161 -17.03 28.01 -0.89
N ASP A 162 -18.07 28.44 -1.60
CA ASP A 162 -19.31 28.94 -0.99
C ASP A 162 -20.10 27.81 -0.29
N GLU A 163 -19.92 26.56 -0.71
CA GLU A 163 -20.52 25.38 -0.07
C GLU A 163 -19.59 24.15 -0.24
N LEU A 164 -19.38 23.43 0.87
CA LEU A 164 -18.52 22.24 0.94
C LEU A 164 -19.36 21.04 1.39
N PHE A 165 -19.23 19.93 0.67
CA PHE A 165 -19.93 18.67 0.92
C PHE A 165 -18.97 17.66 1.54
N VAL A 166 -19.45 16.84 2.48
CA VAL A 166 -18.68 15.70 2.99
C VAL A 166 -18.59 14.64 1.90
N GLY A 167 -17.40 14.44 1.36
CA GLY A 167 -17.14 13.44 0.33
C GLY A 167 -16.76 12.08 0.91
N TYR A 168 -15.90 12.08 1.93
CA TYR A 168 -15.40 10.85 2.56
C TYR A 168 -15.07 11.10 4.03
N ILE A 169 -15.32 10.11 4.88
CA ILE A 169 -14.92 10.14 6.28
C ILE A 169 -13.96 8.98 6.50
N GLU A 170 -12.73 9.29 6.90
CA GLU A 170 -11.68 8.32 7.14
C GLU A 170 -11.49 8.13 8.65
N ASN A 171 -11.54 6.87 9.08
CA ASN A 171 -11.23 6.42 10.45
C ASN A 171 -11.94 7.21 11.57
N ALA A 172 -13.14 7.74 11.29
CA ALA A 172 -13.94 8.59 12.18
C ALA A 172 -13.24 9.85 12.72
N ARG A 173 -12.10 10.26 12.13
CA ARG A 173 -11.27 11.38 12.61
C ARG A 173 -10.95 12.41 11.53
N LEU A 174 -11.04 12.02 10.25
CA LEU A 174 -10.73 12.87 9.10
C LEU A 174 -11.97 12.98 8.21
N ILE A 175 -12.40 14.20 7.93
CA ILE A 175 -13.54 14.49 7.05
C ILE A 175 -13.02 15.21 5.82
N TYR A 176 -13.14 14.58 4.67
CA TYR A 176 -12.77 15.14 3.39
C TYR A 176 -13.93 15.95 2.84
N LEU A 177 -13.72 17.26 2.72
CA LEU A 177 -14.69 18.19 2.17
C LEU A 177 -14.41 18.44 0.69
N GLN A 178 -15.45 18.42 -0.13
CA GLN A 178 -15.37 18.62 -1.57
C GLN A 178 -16.33 19.73 -1.98
N SER A 179 -15.88 20.59 -2.88
CA SER A 179 -16.79 21.54 -3.54
C SER A 179 -17.55 20.86 -4.66
N LYS A 180 -18.67 21.46 -5.08
CA LYS A 180 -19.45 20.97 -6.23
C LYS A 180 -18.62 20.85 -7.52
N TRP A 181 -17.65 21.74 -7.71
CA TRP A 181 -16.71 21.66 -8.82
C TRP A 181 -15.83 20.40 -8.73
N MET A 182 -15.32 20.06 -7.55
CA MET A 182 -14.47 18.87 -7.35
C MET A 182 -15.24 17.58 -7.64
N ILE A 183 -16.49 17.51 -7.19
CA ILE A 183 -17.41 16.38 -7.46
C ILE A 183 -17.59 16.22 -8.98
N ASN A 184 -18.03 17.27 -9.66
CA ASN A 184 -18.25 17.23 -11.11
C ASN A 184 -16.97 16.89 -11.89
N ARG A 185 -15.81 17.38 -11.43
CA ARG A 185 -14.53 17.13 -12.08
C ARG A 185 -14.12 15.66 -11.93
N ARG A 186 -14.34 15.07 -10.76
CA ARG A 186 -14.11 13.65 -10.49
C ARG A 186 -15.00 12.77 -11.36
N GLU A 187 -16.30 13.04 -11.41
CA GLU A 187 -17.26 12.31 -12.26
C GLU A 187 -16.84 12.34 -13.73
N ALA A 188 -16.41 13.49 -14.24
CA ALA A 188 -15.93 13.62 -15.62
C ALA A 188 -14.68 12.77 -15.89
N ILE A 189 -13.75 12.68 -14.92
CA ILE A 189 -12.54 11.86 -15.02
C ILE A 189 -12.91 10.37 -14.95
N GLU A 190 -13.72 9.96 -13.97
CA GLU A 190 -14.17 8.58 -13.81
C GLU A 190 -14.89 8.08 -15.06
N LYS A 191 -15.75 8.91 -15.65
CA LYS A 191 -16.42 8.61 -16.93
C LYS A 191 -15.41 8.46 -18.07
N SER A 192 -14.45 9.38 -18.19
CA SER A 192 -13.40 9.30 -19.22
C SER A 192 -12.55 8.04 -19.09
N ILE A 193 -12.29 7.58 -17.87
CA ILE A 193 -11.54 6.35 -17.61
C ILE A 193 -12.39 5.13 -17.98
N ALA A 194 -13.66 5.09 -17.57
CA ALA A 194 -14.58 4.00 -17.90
C ALA A 194 -14.78 3.86 -19.43
N ASP A 195 -14.90 4.98 -20.14
CA ASP A 195 -15.01 5.00 -21.60
C ASP A 195 -13.73 4.45 -22.27
N GLN A 196 -12.54 4.77 -21.74
CA GLN A 196 -11.27 4.23 -22.25
C GLN A 196 -11.11 2.73 -22.02
N VAL A 197 -11.56 2.22 -20.87
CA VAL A 197 -11.57 0.78 -20.56
C VAL A 197 -12.49 0.04 -21.53
N THR A 198 -13.67 0.59 -21.85
CA THR A 198 -14.64 -0.03 -22.77
C THR A 198 -14.13 -0.12 -24.22
N VAL A 199 -13.37 0.87 -24.67
CA VAL A 199 -12.75 0.89 -26.01
C VAL A 199 -11.61 -0.13 -26.12
N GLN A 200 -10.85 -0.38 -25.06
CA GLN A 200 -9.81 -1.42 -25.07
C GLN A 200 -10.38 -2.85 -25.16
N TYR A 201 -11.53 -3.12 -24.54
CA TYR A 201 -12.17 -4.44 -24.64
C TYR A 201 -12.81 -4.71 -26.01
N SER A 202 -13.20 -3.68 -26.76
CA SER A 202 -13.76 -3.83 -28.11
C SER A 202 -12.70 -3.95 -29.21
N ALA A 203 -11.46 -3.51 -28.95
CA ALA A 203 -10.32 -3.64 -29.87
C ALA A 203 -9.59 -4.99 -29.79
N HIS A 204 -9.96 -5.89 -28.87
CA HIS A 204 -9.38 -7.24 -28.74
C HIS A 204 -10.35 -8.36 -29.18
N VAL A 205 -11.48 -8.01 -29.79
CA VAL A 205 -12.48 -8.96 -30.33
C VAL A 205 -12.67 -8.78 -31.85
N GLN A 206 -11.68 -8.25 -32.56
CA GLN A 206 -11.64 -8.23 -34.03
C GLN A 206 -10.38 -8.88 -34.57
#